data_AF-A0A3D4QVV9-F1
#
_entry.id   AF-A0A3D4QVV9-F1
#
_cell.length_a   1.000
_cell.length_b   1.000
_cell.length_c   1.000
_cell.angle_alpha   90.00
_cell.angle_beta   90.00
_cell.angle_gamma   90.00
#
_symmetry.space_group_name_H-M   'P 1'
#
loop_
_entity.id
_entity.type
_entity.pdbx_description
1 polymer ?
#
loop_
_entity_poly.entity_id
_entity_poly.type
_entity_poly.pdbx_seq_one_letter_code
_entity_poly.pdbx_strand_id
1 'polypeptide(L)'
;EDTLEKMTVERAVLGLFFSGVKLSDGHGGLCFTPIKEIPEAVCCPSSAKAMPLSGRLSGRSVKSYLEDIFSDNVLKKTLGIATLNALSSSCWDKMKDKGYEIQMGIDTFDDIELQDKEKTVV
;
A
#
# COMPACT_ATOMS: atom_id res chain seq x y z
N GLU A 1 17.43 3.75 19.04
CA GLU A 1 16.71 4.86 18.38
C GLU A 1 15.55 4.28 17.61
N ASP A 2 14.42 4.98 17.57
CA ASP A 2 13.20 4.48 16.94
C ASP A 2 13.35 4.50 15.40
N THR A 3 13.53 3.31 14.82
CA THR A 3 13.88 3.13 13.41
C THR A 3 12.83 3.77 12.48
N LEU A 4 11.57 3.78 12.90
CA LEU A 4 10.46 4.31 12.11
C LEU A 4 10.54 5.83 11.89
N GLU A 5 10.98 6.59 12.91
CA GLU A 5 11.05 8.06 12.85
C GLU A 5 12.11 8.54 11.84
N LYS A 6 13.09 7.70 11.49
CA LYS A 6 14.12 7.99 10.49
C LYS A 6 13.80 7.43 9.09
N MET A 7 12.78 6.58 8.97
CA MET A 7 12.43 5.96 7.70
C MET A 7 11.69 6.92 6.79
N THR A 8 12.07 6.92 5.52
CA THR A 8 11.43 7.71 4.47
C THR A 8 10.94 6.83 3.34
N VAL A 9 10.04 7.39 2.54
CA VAL A 9 9.68 6.82 1.25
C VAL A 9 10.72 7.25 0.22
N GLU A 10 11.55 6.31 -0.23
CA GLU A 10 12.56 6.55 -1.27
C GLU A 10 11.88 6.84 -2.61
N ARG A 11 10.83 6.09 -2.93
CA ARG A 11 10.08 6.21 -4.18
C ARG A 11 8.61 5.91 -3.95
N ALA A 12 7.74 6.73 -4.52
CA ALA A 12 6.32 6.40 -4.67
C ALA A 12 5.89 6.61 -6.11
N VAL A 13 4.99 5.75 -6.59
CA VAL A 13 4.43 5.78 -7.94
C VAL A 13 2.94 5.58 -7.85
N LEU A 14 2.17 6.47 -8.47
CA LEU A 14 0.74 6.28 -8.72
C LEU A 14 0.60 5.63 -10.10
N GLY A 15 0.29 4.35 -10.12
CA GLY A 15 0.01 3.61 -11.36
C GLY A 15 -1.49 3.47 -11.60
N LEU A 16 -1.86 3.01 -12.79
CA LEU A 16 -3.27 2.85 -13.16
C LEU A 16 -3.95 1.74 -12.36
N PHE A 17 -3.36 0.56 -12.26
CA PHE A 17 -3.96 -0.56 -11.51
C PHE A 17 -3.44 -0.66 -10.09
N PHE A 18 -2.14 -0.38 -9.91
CA PHE A 18 -1.50 -0.42 -8.62
C PHE A 18 -0.64 0.81 -8.44
N SER A 19 -0.65 1.32 -7.23
CA SER A 19 0.30 2.31 -6.75
C SER A 19 1.30 1.63 -5.83
N GLY A 20 2.55 2.05 -5.92
CA GLY A 20 3.66 1.42 -5.23
C GLY A 20 4.49 2.41 -4.45
N VAL A 21 5.06 1.92 -3.35
CA VAL A 21 5.99 2.62 -2.47
C VAL A 21 7.21 1.74 -2.26
N LYS A 22 8.39 2.36 -2.24
CA LYS A 22 9.65 1.78 -1.76
C LYS A 22 10.15 2.60 -0.57
N LEU A 23 10.40 1.93 0.54
CA LEU A 23 10.98 2.51 1.75
C LEU A 23 12.49 2.67 1.60
N SER A 24 13.08 3.55 2.41
CA SER A 24 14.53 3.81 2.45
C SER A 24 15.38 2.60 2.84
N ASP A 25 14.77 1.55 3.41
CA ASP A 25 15.45 0.29 3.72
C ASP A 25 15.30 -0.78 2.61
N GLY A 26 14.71 -0.41 1.47
CA GLY A 26 14.58 -1.25 0.29
C GLY A 26 13.24 -1.97 0.13
N HIS A 27 12.41 -2.04 1.18
CA HIS A 27 11.14 -2.78 1.12
C HIS A 27 10.11 -2.07 0.25
N GLY A 28 9.38 -2.86 -0.52
CA GLY A 28 8.32 -2.40 -1.41
C GLY A 28 6.94 -2.78 -0.90
N GLY A 29 5.94 -1.96 -1.22
CA GLY A 29 4.54 -2.24 -0.94
C GLY A 29 3.65 -1.69 -2.04
N LEU A 30 2.51 -2.36 -2.24
CA LEU A 30 1.55 -2.06 -3.29
C LEU A 30 0.16 -1.85 -2.70
N CYS A 31 -0.63 -1.01 -3.35
CA CYS A 31 -2.06 -0.88 -3.12
C CYS A 31 -2.76 -0.74 -4.47
N PHE A 32 -3.91 -1.37 -4.63
CA PHE A 32 -4.74 -1.16 -5.81
C PHE A 32 -5.11 0.33 -5.94
N THR A 33 -5.02 0.87 -7.15
CA THR A 33 -5.39 2.27 -7.40
C THR A 33 -6.88 2.33 -7.74
N PRO A 34 -7.71 2.98 -6.90
CA PRO A 34 -9.15 3.03 -7.11
C PRO A 34 -9.53 4.10 -8.14
N ILE A 35 -9.19 3.89 -9.42
CA ILE A 35 -9.45 4.86 -10.51
C ILE A 35 -10.92 5.28 -10.55
N LYS A 36 -11.85 4.35 -10.31
CA LYS A 36 -13.29 4.60 -10.35
C LYS A 36 -13.78 5.54 -9.25
N GLU A 37 -13.03 5.66 -8.15
CA GLU A 37 -13.35 6.53 -7.02
C GLU A 37 -12.74 7.93 -7.17
N ILE A 38 -11.91 8.15 -8.19
CA ILE A 38 -11.35 9.45 -8.50
C ILE A 38 -12.32 10.16 -9.44
N PRO A 39 -13.04 11.20 -9.00
CA PRO A 39 -13.95 11.93 -9.87
C PRO A 39 -13.18 12.47 -11.07
N GLU A 40 -13.71 12.25 -12.28
CA GLU A 40 -13.20 12.81 -13.54
C GLU A 40 -11.82 12.28 -14.01
N ALA A 41 -11.39 11.09 -13.56
CA ALA A 41 -10.05 10.53 -13.82
C ALA A 41 -9.78 9.96 -15.23
N VAL A 42 -10.63 10.24 -16.23
CA VAL A 42 -10.52 9.54 -17.52
C VAL A 42 -9.96 10.42 -18.65
N CYS A 43 -10.15 11.74 -18.67
CA CYS A 43 -9.58 12.55 -19.77
C CYS A 43 -9.74 14.08 -19.56
N CYS A 44 -9.42 14.67 -18.41
CA CYS A 44 -9.60 16.12 -18.21
C CYS A 44 -8.71 16.75 -17.11
N PRO A 45 -8.56 18.09 -17.06
CA PRO A 45 -7.68 18.83 -16.12
C PRO A 45 -7.95 18.58 -14.63
N SER A 46 -9.13 18.07 -14.30
CA SER A 46 -9.56 17.69 -12.95
C SER A 46 -8.80 16.50 -12.37
N SER A 47 -8.32 15.57 -13.19
CA SER A 47 -7.47 14.47 -12.71
C SER A 47 -6.16 15.00 -12.10
N ALA A 48 -5.60 16.09 -12.68
CA ALA A 48 -4.42 16.76 -12.12
C ALA A 48 -4.71 17.48 -10.79
N LYS A 49 -5.96 17.93 -10.56
CA LYS A 49 -6.38 18.54 -9.28
C LYS A 49 -6.48 17.49 -8.17
N ALA A 50 -6.83 16.25 -8.51
CA ALA A 50 -6.91 15.15 -7.55
C ALA A 50 -5.53 14.60 -7.16
N MET A 51 -4.49 14.82 -7.98
CA MET A 51 -3.14 14.31 -7.76
C MET A 51 -2.59 14.80 -6.42
N PRO A 52 -2.26 13.90 -5.49
CA PRO A 52 -1.73 14.27 -4.21
C PRO A 52 -0.25 14.62 -4.35
N LEU A 53 0.19 15.61 -3.55
CA LEU A 53 1.61 15.77 -3.22
C LEU A 53 2.54 15.88 -4.44
N SER A 54 2.10 16.50 -5.54
CA SER A 54 2.90 16.67 -6.76
C SER A 54 4.30 17.20 -6.45
N GLY A 55 5.33 16.49 -6.91
CA GLY A 55 6.74 16.81 -6.66
C GLY A 55 7.24 16.54 -5.24
N ARG A 56 6.41 15.98 -4.34
CA ARG A 56 6.71 15.76 -2.92
C ARG A 56 6.43 14.32 -2.46
N LEU A 57 6.44 13.39 -3.40
CA LEU A 57 6.17 11.97 -3.15
C LEU A 57 7.41 11.21 -2.62
N SER A 58 8.61 11.61 -3.02
CA SER A 58 9.85 11.03 -2.50
C SER A 58 10.40 11.84 -1.33
N GLY A 59 11.12 11.18 -0.43
CA GLY A 59 11.80 11.78 0.71
C GLY A 59 10.89 12.14 1.90
N ARG A 60 9.58 12.00 1.77
CA ARG A 60 8.62 12.20 2.88
C ARG A 60 8.76 11.07 3.90
N SER A 61 8.54 11.38 5.17
CA SER A 61 8.60 10.38 6.25
C SER A 61 7.52 9.32 6.06
N VAL A 62 7.85 8.09 6.47
CA VAL A 62 6.90 6.98 6.49
C VAL A 62 5.69 7.31 7.37
N LYS A 63 5.92 7.96 8.52
CA LYS A 63 4.87 8.39 9.44
C LYS A 63 3.82 9.27 8.77
N SER A 64 4.24 10.27 7.99
CA SER A 64 3.29 11.14 7.29
C SER A 64 2.50 10.41 6.20
N TYR A 65 3.05 9.33 5.62
CA TYR A 65 2.29 8.46 4.72
C TYR A 65 1.29 7.58 5.47
N LEU A 66 1.61 7.10 6.68
CA LEU A 66 0.66 6.37 7.52
C LEU A 66 -0.52 7.25 7.96
N GLU A 67 -0.28 8.53 8.26
CA GLU A 67 -1.35 9.50 8.56
C GLU A 67 -2.32 9.68 7.36
N ASP A 68 -1.80 9.62 6.14
CA ASP A 68 -2.59 9.77 4.91
C ASP A 68 -3.61 8.62 4.68
N ILE A 69 -3.50 7.49 5.40
CA ILE A 69 -4.50 6.40 5.38
C ILE A 69 -5.90 6.92 5.75
N PHE A 70 -5.95 7.93 6.64
CA PHE A 70 -7.20 8.52 7.11
C PHE A 70 -7.62 9.76 6.30
N SER A 71 -6.94 10.06 5.20
CA SER A 71 -7.29 11.20 4.35
C SER A 71 -8.56 10.94 3.53
N ASP A 72 -9.35 11.99 3.31
CA ASP A 72 -10.46 12.00 2.35
C ASP A 72 -9.98 11.88 0.89
N ASN A 73 -8.72 12.23 0.61
CA ASN A 73 -8.16 12.05 -0.73
C ASN A 73 -7.79 10.57 -0.93
N VAL A 74 -8.51 9.91 -1.85
CA VAL A 74 -8.35 8.49 -2.11
C VAL A 74 -6.93 8.10 -2.55
N LEU A 75 -6.24 8.96 -3.33
CA LEU A 75 -4.88 8.70 -3.79
C LEU A 75 -3.85 8.82 -2.65
N LYS A 76 -4.07 9.72 -1.68
CA LYS A 76 -3.27 9.75 -0.44
C LYS A 76 -3.46 8.47 0.35
N LYS A 77 -4.71 8.03 0.53
CA LYS A 77 -5.04 6.77 1.20
C LYS A 77 -4.38 5.58 0.53
N THR A 78 -4.43 5.49 -0.81
CA THR A 78 -3.75 4.46 -1.59
C THR A 78 -2.24 4.42 -1.30
N LEU A 79 -1.56 5.57 -1.29
CA LEU A 79 -0.13 5.62 -0.98
C LEU A 79 0.17 5.30 0.48
N GLY A 80 -0.71 5.68 1.40
CA GLY A 80 -0.61 5.31 2.81
C GLY A 80 -0.70 3.80 3.03
N ILE A 81 -1.67 3.14 2.37
CA ILE A 81 -1.80 1.68 2.42
C ILE A 81 -0.62 1.00 1.75
N ALA A 82 -0.15 1.49 0.59
CA ALA A 82 1.06 0.95 -0.03
C ALA A 82 2.30 1.06 0.89
N THR A 83 2.41 2.16 1.64
CA THR A 83 3.46 2.36 2.65
C THR A 83 3.31 1.38 3.82
N LEU A 84 2.09 1.19 4.33
CA LEU A 84 1.80 0.21 5.39
C LEU A 84 2.18 -1.21 4.94
N ASN A 85 1.85 -1.59 3.71
CA ASN A 85 2.20 -2.90 3.15
C ASN A 85 3.72 -3.08 3.04
N ALA A 86 4.46 -2.04 2.63
CA ALA A 86 5.92 -2.07 2.61
C ALA A 86 6.51 -2.22 4.02
N LEU A 87 5.94 -1.52 4.99
CA LEU A 87 6.33 -1.60 6.39
C LEU A 87 6.05 -2.97 6.99
N SER A 88 4.92 -3.59 6.64
CA SER A 88 4.57 -4.93 7.09
C SER A 88 5.68 -5.93 6.73
N SER A 89 6.16 -5.90 5.48
CA SER A 89 7.30 -6.72 5.03
C SER A 89 8.58 -6.40 5.81
N SER A 90 8.92 -5.12 5.96
CA SER A 90 10.11 -4.69 6.71
C SER A 90 10.07 -5.15 8.18
N CYS A 91 8.90 -5.08 8.81
CA CYS A 91 8.68 -5.57 10.17
C CYS A 91 8.83 -7.08 10.24
N TRP A 92 8.23 -7.84 9.31
CA TRP A 92 8.30 -9.30 9.28
C TRP A 92 9.73 -9.82 9.18
N ASP A 93 10.58 -9.20 8.36
CA ASP A 93 12.00 -9.56 8.26
C ASP A 93 12.75 -9.34 9.58
N LYS A 94 12.36 -8.31 10.36
CA LYS A 94 12.96 -7.96 11.66
C LYS A 94 12.40 -8.78 12.83
N MET A 95 11.24 -9.43 12.67
CA MET A 95 10.65 -10.25 13.73
C MET A 95 11.52 -11.47 14.03
N LYS A 96 11.88 -11.64 15.31
CA LYS A 96 12.66 -12.79 15.81
C LYS A 96 11.85 -14.08 15.81
N ASP A 97 10.58 -13.98 16.17
CA ASP A 97 9.59 -15.05 16.11
C ASP A 97 8.44 -14.55 15.24
N LYS A 98 8.10 -15.33 14.21
CA LYS A 98 7.14 -14.95 13.19
C LYS A 98 5.76 -15.52 13.45
N GLY A 99 5.62 -16.59 14.25
CA GLY A 99 4.34 -17.25 14.54
C GLY A 99 3.57 -17.82 13.34
N TYR A 100 4.01 -17.57 12.11
CA TYR A 100 3.47 -18.06 10.85
C TYR A 100 4.56 -18.05 9.76
N GLU A 101 4.30 -18.76 8.67
CA GLU A 101 5.15 -18.82 7.49
C GLU A 101 4.45 -18.23 6.27
N ILE A 102 5.22 -17.62 5.36
CA ILE A 102 4.71 -17.13 4.08
C ILE A 102 4.96 -18.24 3.05
N GLN A 103 3.87 -18.82 2.53
CA GLN A 103 3.93 -19.81 1.46
C GLN A 103 3.84 -19.12 0.10
N MET A 104 4.77 -19.45 -0.79
CA MET A 104 4.88 -18.84 -2.12
C MET A 104 4.49 -19.83 -3.21
N GLY A 105 3.85 -19.34 -4.27
CA GLY A 105 3.49 -20.16 -5.43
C GLY A 105 2.26 -21.05 -5.21
N ILE A 106 1.44 -20.73 -4.22
CA ILE A 106 0.18 -21.41 -3.91
C ILE A 106 -0.98 -20.47 -4.23
N ASP A 107 -2.02 -20.99 -4.87
CA ASP A 107 -3.30 -20.29 -4.98
C ASP A 107 -4.12 -20.53 -3.70
N THR A 108 -4.50 -19.47 -3.01
CA THR A 108 -5.28 -19.59 -1.77
C THR A 108 -6.59 -20.34 -1.99
N PHE A 109 -7.19 -20.31 -3.19
CA PHE A 109 -8.42 -21.06 -3.47
C PHE A 109 -8.22 -22.57 -3.54
N ASP A 110 -7.01 -23.06 -3.84
CA ASP A 110 -6.71 -24.50 -3.85
C ASP A 110 -6.56 -25.07 -2.43
N ASP A 111 -6.16 -24.23 -1.47
CA ASP A 111 -5.88 -24.61 -0.08
C ASP A 111 -7.08 -24.41 0.87
N ILE A 112 -8.15 -23.73 0.43
CA ILE A 112 -9.35 -23.51 1.25
C ILE A 112 -10.31 -24.70 1.13
N GLU A 113 -10.56 -25.39 2.24
CA GLU A 113 -11.68 -26.35 2.34
C GLU A 113 -13.01 -25.61 2.49
N LEU A 114 -13.79 -25.55 1.42
CA LEU A 114 -15.15 -25.02 1.46
C LEU A 114 -16.10 -26.06 2.06
N GLN A 115 -16.77 -25.72 3.17
CA GLN A 115 -17.77 -26.60 3.75
C GLN A 115 -19.09 -26.51 2.97
N ASP A 116 -19.63 -27.66 2.54
CA ASP A 116 -20.83 -27.82 1.69
C ASP A 116 -22.12 -27.14 2.20
N LYS A 117 -22.15 -26.64 3.43
CA LYS A 117 -23.33 -26.02 4.06
C LYS A 117 -23.12 -24.58 4.52
N GLU A 118 -21.94 -24.02 4.30
CA GLU A 118 -21.63 -22.64 4.68
C GLU A 118 -21.62 -21.74 3.45
N LYS A 119 -22.04 -20.48 3.62
CA LYS A 119 -21.97 -19.48 2.56
C LYS A 119 -20.60 -18.81 2.62
N THR A 120 -19.80 -19.02 1.59
CA THR A 120 -18.51 -18.33 1.42
C THR A 120 -18.70 -17.01 0.68
N VAL A 121 -17.97 -15.97 1.11
CA VAL A 121 -17.90 -14.65 0.47
C VAL A 121 -16.44 -14.39 0.11
N VAL A 122 -16.22 -13.87 -1.10
CA VAL A 122 -14.91 -13.44 -1.63
C VAL A 122 -14.92 -11.93 -1.79
#